data_AF-A0A164CQL4-F1
#
_entry.id   AF-A0A164CQL4-F1
#
_cell.length_a   1.000
_cell.length_b   1.000
_cell.length_c   1.000
_cell.angle_alpha   90.00
_cell.angle_beta   90.00
_cell.angle_gamma   90.00
#
_symmetry.space_group_name_H-M   'P 1'
#
loop_
_entity.id
_entity.type
_entity.pdbx_description
1 polymer ?
#
loop_
_entity_poly.entity_id
_entity_poly.type
_entity_poly.pdbx_seq_one_letter_code
_entity_poly.pdbx_strand_id
1 'polypeptide(L)'
;MKRFIFGAMIVIVAGAAYLLNGSKLLDQMNPFLDIENHYAIIDTDGKELDGNKGREYTVKAYDKDGKEKEVTIDGVDELQKGSYWHVLTRGKILHDKVQVTIDKIPDGAKAKLGL
;
A
#
# COMPACT_ATOMS: atom_id res chain seq x y z
N MET A 1 -0.07 36.97 -28.17
CA MET A 1 1.05 36.44 -27.35
C MET A 1 0.65 36.00 -25.93
N LYS A 2 -0.24 36.69 -25.20
CA LYS A 2 -0.63 36.27 -23.82
C LYS A 2 -1.38 34.93 -23.74
N ARG A 3 -2.23 34.60 -24.74
CA ARG A 3 -3.06 33.38 -24.76
C ARG A 3 -2.24 32.08 -24.88
N PHE A 4 -1.10 32.14 -25.56
CA PHE A 4 -0.18 31.00 -25.71
C PHE A 4 0.62 30.74 -24.43
N ILE A 5 0.99 31.78 -23.68
CA ILE A 5 1.70 31.65 -22.39
C ILE A 5 0.78 31.01 -21.34
N PHE A 6 -0.50 31.42 -21.29
CA PHE A 6 -1.48 30.80 -20.41
C PHE A 6 -1.74 29.33 -20.74
N GLY A 7 -1.83 28.98 -22.03
CA GLY A 7 -1.96 27.59 -22.47
C GLY A 7 -0.76 26.73 -22.06
N ALA A 8 0.47 27.23 -22.29
CA ALA A 8 1.69 26.53 -21.90
C ALA A 8 1.81 26.35 -20.38
N MET A 9 1.40 27.35 -19.59
CA MET A 9 1.42 27.28 -18.13
C MET A 9 0.45 26.21 -17.59
N ILE A 10 -0.74 26.07 -18.20
CA ILE A 10 -1.70 25.02 -17.84
C ILE A 10 -1.13 23.62 -18.14
N VAL A 11 -0.43 23.45 -19.27
CA VAL A 11 0.21 22.17 -19.64
C VAL A 11 1.33 21.81 -18.65
N ILE A 12 2.11 22.77 -18.20
CA ILE A 12 3.17 22.55 -17.20
C ILE A 12 2.56 22.16 -15.84
N VAL A 13 1.52 22.86 -15.39
CA VAL A 13 0.84 22.55 -14.12
C VAL A 13 0.14 21.19 -14.17
N ALA A 14 -0.50 20.86 -15.28
CA ALA A 14 -1.11 19.54 -15.50
C ALA A 14 -0.05 18.42 -15.56
N GLY A 15 1.09 18.66 -16.21
CA GLY A 15 2.22 17.74 -16.23
C GLY A 15 2.82 17.52 -14.84
N ALA A 16 2.99 18.58 -14.04
CA ALA A 16 3.45 18.48 -12.67
C ALA A 16 2.46 17.71 -11.78
N ALA A 17 1.16 17.99 -11.89
CA ALA A 17 0.12 17.26 -11.14
C ALA A 17 0.04 15.78 -11.53
N TYR A 18 0.26 15.44 -12.81
CA TYR A 18 0.31 14.05 -13.28
C TYR A 18 1.51 13.30 -12.72
N LEU A 19 2.68 13.95 -12.67
CA LEU A 19 3.90 13.37 -12.07
C LEU A 19 3.77 13.21 -10.54
N LEU A 20 3.16 14.19 -9.85
CA LEU A 20 2.93 14.15 -8.41
C LEU A 20 1.94 13.05 -7.98
N ASN A 21 1.05 12.61 -8.88
CA ASN A 21 0.14 11.51 -8.60
C ASN A 21 0.82 10.13 -8.53
N GLY A 22 2.16 10.05 -8.64
CA GLY A 22 2.97 8.88 -8.27
C GLY A 22 2.47 7.59 -8.90
N SER A 23 2.87 7.32 -10.13
CA SER A 23 2.51 6.07 -10.79
C SER A 23 3.25 4.89 -10.12
N LYS A 24 2.58 3.74 -10.00
CA LYS A 24 3.19 2.51 -9.43
C LYS A 24 4.55 2.19 -10.08
N LEU A 25 4.71 2.47 -11.37
CA LEU A 25 5.98 2.29 -12.11
C LEU A 25 7.11 3.21 -11.61
N LEU A 26 6.80 4.47 -11.28
CA LEU A 26 7.78 5.40 -10.73
C LEU A 26 8.21 4.99 -9.31
N ASP A 27 7.26 4.50 -8.50
CA ASP A 27 7.57 4.03 -7.14
C ASP A 27 8.46 2.76 -7.16
N GLN A 28 8.27 1.89 -8.14
CA GLN A 28 9.08 0.68 -8.30
C GLN A 28 10.52 0.99 -8.71
N MET A 29 10.74 2.00 -9.54
CA MET A 29 12.05 2.38 -10.08
C MET A 29 12.79 3.43 -9.25
N ASN A 30 12.16 4.01 -8.23
CA ASN A 30 12.80 5.03 -7.39
C ASN A 30 13.68 4.38 -6.31
N PRO A 31 15.02 4.50 -6.39
CA PRO A 31 15.91 3.93 -5.38
C PRO A 31 15.86 4.70 -4.04
N PHE A 32 15.20 5.86 -3.99
CA PHE A 32 15.07 6.70 -2.79
C PHE A 32 13.76 6.47 -2.01
N LEU A 33 12.88 5.57 -2.47
CA LEU A 33 11.70 5.20 -1.69
C LEU A 33 12.07 4.13 -0.67
N ASP A 34 12.01 4.54 0.60
CA ASP A 34 12.24 3.65 1.73
C ASP A 34 11.15 2.59 1.83
N ILE A 35 11.53 1.43 2.38
CA ILE A 35 10.59 0.36 2.70
C ILE A 35 9.84 0.75 3.98
N GLU A 36 8.53 0.83 3.87
CA GLU A 36 7.64 1.12 5.00
C GLU A 36 7.11 -0.17 5.61
N ASN A 37 7.13 -0.23 6.95
CA ASN A 37 6.72 -1.38 7.74
C ASN A 37 5.30 -1.15 8.28
N HIS A 38 4.36 -1.99 7.89
CA HIS A 38 2.96 -1.89 8.29
C HIS A 38 2.44 -3.23 8.80
N TYR A 39 1.48 -3.20 9.72
CA TYR A 39 0.90 -4.38 10.37
C TYR A 39 -0.59 -4.43 10.11
N ALA A 40 -1.07 -5.55 9.58
CA ALA A 40 -2.46 -5.76 9.21
C ALA A 40 -3.03 -7.04 9.83
N ILE A 41 -4.36 -7.08 9.95
CA ILE A 41 -5.12 -8.30 10.24
C ILE A 41 -5.92 -8.68 9.01
N ILE A 42 -5.98 -9.98 8.70
CA ILE A 42 -6.86 -10.49 7.64
C ILE A 42 -8.26 -10.67 8.21
N ASP A 43 -9.15 -9.72 7.95
CA ASP A 43 -10.54 -9.73 8.37
C ASP A 43 -11.52 -10.05 7.22
N THR A 44 -11.03 -10.07 5.98
CA THR A 44 -11.80 -10.40 4.78
C THR A 44 -11.47 -11.79 4.26
N ASP A 45 -12.40 -12.40 3.52
CA ASP A 45 -12.20 -13.72 2.91
C ASP A 45 -11.38 -13.64 1.60
N GLY A 46 -11.03 -12.42 1.17
CA GLY A 46 -10.34 -12.14 -0.08
C GLY A 46 -11.26 -12.30 -1.30
N LYS A 47 -10.88 -11.64 -2.39
CA LYS A 47 -11.55 -11.73 -3.69
C LYS A 47 -10.76 -12.68 -4.58
N GLU A 48 -11.40 -13.71 -5.10
CA GLU A 48 -10.77 -14.62 -6.06
C GLU A 48 -10.43 -13.89 -7.37
N LEU A 49 -9.22 -14.11 -7.87
CA LEU A 49 -8.74 -13.55 -9.12
C LEU A 49 -8.85 -14.59 -10.24
N ASP A 50 -9.39 -14.18 -11.39
CA ASP A 50 -9.56 -15.06 -12.54
C ASP A 50 -8.24 -15.65 -13.03
N GLY A 51 -8.29 -16.94 -13.39
CA GLY A 51 -7.22 -17.61 -14.12
C GLY A 51 -6.02 -18.01 -13.27
N ASN A 52 -6.25 -18.72 -12.16
CA ASN A 52 -5.23 -19.27 -11.27
C ASN A 52 -4.24 -18.22 -10.71
N LYS A 53 -4.72 -16.99 -10.56
CA LYS A 53 -3.95 -15.84 -10.04
C LYS A 53 -4.07 -15.68 -8.52
N GLY A 54 -4.66 -16.65 -7.83
CA GLY A 54 -4.87 -16.62 -6.38
C GLY A 54 -6.01 -15.69 -5.97
N ARG A 55 -5.92 -15.13 -4.76
CA ARG A 55 -6.86 -14.19 -4.16
C ARG A 55 -6.20 -12.82 -3.93
N GLU A 56 -7.05 -11.81 -3.88
CA GLU A 56 -6.73 -10.42 -3.56
C GLU A 56 -7.37 -10.03 -2.22
N TYR A 57 -6.58 -9.49 -1.30
CA TYR A 57 -7.01 -9.01 0.01
C TYR A 57 -6.69 -7.53 0.13
N THR A 58 -7.71 -6.68 0.24
CA THR A 58 -7.52 -5.27 0.59
C THR A 58 -7.72 -5.13 2.09
N VAL A 59 -6.65 -4.78 2.80
CA VAL A 59 -6.63 -4.70 4.26
C VAL A 59 -6.11 -3.36 4.72
N LYS A 60 -6.58 -2.91 5.88
CA LYS A 60 -6.03 -1.76 6.59
C LYS A 60 -4.81 -2.20 7.38
N ALA A 61 -3.68 -1.58 7.08
CA ALA A 61 -2.42 -1.80 7.75
C ALA A 61 -2.03 -0.55 8.56
N TYR A 62 -1.33 -0.76 9.67
CA TYR A 62 -0.92 0.30 10.58
C TYR A 62 0.58 0.30 10.77
N ASP A 63 1.22 1.47 10.71
CA ASP A 63 2.63 1.60 11.04
C ASP A 63 2.87 1.49 12.56
N LYS A 64 4.15 1.55 12.96
CA LYS A 64 4.55 1.52 14.38
C LYS A 64 3.91 2.63 15.23
N ASP A 65 3.51 3.75 14.62
CA ASP A 65 2.93 4.92 15.26
C ASP A 65 1.38 4.88 15.19
N GLY A 66 0.80 3.84 14.57
CA GLY A 66 -0.63 3.66 14.39
C GLY A 66 -1.23 4.45 13.23
N LYS A 67 -0.43 4.90 12.25
CA LYS A 67 -0.95 5.54 11.04
C LYS A 67 -1.53 4.48 10.09
N GLU A 68 -2.75 4.74 9.62
CA GLU A 68 -3.47 3.85 8.71
C GLU A 68 -2.96 3.98 7.28
N LYS A 69 -2.80 2.84 6.60
CA LYS A 69 -2.54 2.72 5.18
C LYS A 69 -3.33 1.55 4.61
N GLU A 70 -3.99 1.76 3.49
CA GLU A 70 -4.63 0.67 2.75
C GLU A 70 -3.58 -0.09 1.93
N VAL A 71 -3.56 -1.42 2.08
CA VAL A 71 -2.61 -2.30 1.38
C VAL A 71 -3.40 -3.41 0.69
N THR A 72 -3.11 -3.61 -0.59
CA THR A 72 -3.65 -4.72 -1.38
C THR A 72 -2.61 -5.83 -1.46
N ILE A 73 -2.98 -7.02 -0.99
CA ILE A 73 -2.20 -8.25 -1.09
C ILE A 73 -2.85 -9.12 -2.17
N ASP A 74 -2.23 -9.21 -3.34
CA ASP A 74 -2.69 -10.03 -4.46
C ASP A 74 -1.74 -11.21 -4.71
N GLY A 75 -2.18 -12.14 -5.58
CA GLY A 75 -1.31 -13.25 -6.02
C GLY A 75 -1.02 -14.28 -4.94
N VAL A 76 -1.90 -14.43 -3.95
CA VAL A 76 -1.72 -15.33 -2.80
C VAL A 76 -2.77 -16.42 -2.76
N ASP A 77 -2.44 -17.54 -2.13
CA ASP A 77 -3.44 -18.50 -1.70
C ASP A 77 -4.31 -17.91 -0.58
N GLU A 78 -5.29 -18.69 -0.12
CA GLU A 78 -6.19 -18.28 0.95
C GLU A 78 -5.43 -17.94 2.24
N LEU A 79 -5.53 -16.69 2.68
CA LEU A 79 -4.96 -16.23 3.94
C LEU A 79 -5.92 -16.53 5.10
N GLN A 80 -5.36 -17.02 6.22
CA GLN A 80 -6.17 -17.36 7.38
C GLN A 80 -6.81 -16.10 8.00
N LYS A 81 -8.13 -16.10 8.13
CA LYS A 81 -8.87 -15.04 8.81
C LYS A 81 -8.43 -14.90 10.28
N GLY A 82 -8.23 -13.68 10.74
CA GLY A 82 -7.72 -13.36 12.07
C GLY A 82 -6.21 -13.50 12.23
N SER A 83 -5.46 -13.84 11.17
CA SER A 83 -4.01 -13.84 11.21
C SER A 83 -3.44 -12.43 11.06
N TYR A 84 -2.33 -12.16 11.74
CA TYR A 84 -1.61 -10.90 11.66
C TYR A 84 -0.45 -11.00 10.68
N TRP A 85 -0.27 -9.95 9.90
CA TRP A 85 0.74 -9.88 8.85
C TRP A 85 1.54 -8.61 9.00
N HIS A 86 2.85 -8.76 8.90
CA HIS A 86 3.77 -7.66 8.69
C HIS A 86 3.96 -7.51 7.18
N VAL A 87 3.44 -6.41 6.65
CA VAL A 87 3.46 -6.05 5.24
C VAL A 87 4.46 -4.93 5.02
N LEU A 88 5.43 -5.22 4.16
CA LEU A 88 6.46 -4.28 3.72
C LEU A 88 5.97 -3.64 2.44
N THR A 89 5.82 -2.32 2.43
CA THR A 89 5.38 -1.58 1.24
C THR A 89 6.46 -0.64 0.76
N ARG A 90 6.52 -0.42 -0.55
CA ARG A 90 7.33 0.64 -1.16
C ARG A 90 6.37 1.56 -1.93
N GLY A 91 6.13 2.76 -1.40
CA GLY A 91 5.12 3.66 -1.94
C GLY A 91 3.75 2.98 -1.98
N LYS A 92 3.18 2.80 -3.18
CA LYS A 92 1.88 2.15 -3.40
C LYS A 92 1.93 0.64 -3.67
N ILE A 93 3.10 0.02 -3.59
CA ILE A 93 3.29 -1.39 -3.95
C ILE A 93 3.59 -2.23 -2.71
N LEU A 94 2.97 -3.41 -2.62
CA LEU A 94 3.38 -4.45 -1.69
C LEU A 94 4.74 -5.01 -2.12
N HIS A 95 5.75 -4.83 -1.28
CA HIS A 95 7.09 -5.34 -1.53
C HIS A 95 7.24 -6.77 -1.03
N ASP A 96 6.85 -7.01 0.22
CA ASP A 96 6.92 -8.32 0.86
C ASP A 96 5.90 -8.43 1.99
N LYS A 97 5.66 -9.64 2.48
CA LYS A 97 4.72 -9.92 3.56
C LYS A 97 5.18 -11.14 4.35
N VAL A 98 5.01 -11.08 5.67
CA VAL A 98 5.26 -12.22 6.54
C VAL A 98 4.21 -12.30 7.62
N GLN A 99 3.74 -13.51 7.90
CA GLN A 99 2.82 -13.73 9.02
C GLN A 99 3.58 -13.52 10.33
N VAL A 100 2.96 -12.80 11.27
CA VAL A 100 3.55 -12.49 12.58
C VAL A 100 2.57 -12.78 13.70
N THR A 101 3.10 -12.88 14.91
CA THR A 101 2.34 -13.01 16.15
C THR A 101 2.16 -11.64 16.83
N ILE A 102 1.17 -11.51 17.70
CA ILE A 102 0.79 -10.24 18.36
C ILE A 102 1.98 -9.60 19.10
N ASP A 103 2.88 -10.40 19.68
CA ASP A 103 4.07 -9.92 20.39
C ASP A 103 5.04 -9.13 19.51
N LYS A 104 5.03 -9.37 18.19
CA LYS A 104 5.87 -8.66 17.22
C LYS A 104 5.26 -7.36 16.70
N ILE A 105 3.99 -7.09 17.02
CA ILE A 105 3.29 -5.90 16.59
C ILE A 105 3.65 -4.73 17.53
N PRO A 106 4.06 -3.57 17.01
CA PRO A 106 4.29 -2.37 17.83
C PRO A 106 3.00 -1.90 18.51
N ASP A 107 3.15 -1.27 19.68
CA ASP A 107 1.99 -0.86 20.49
C ASP A 107 1.08 0.16 19.80
N GLY A 108 1.64 1.04 18.95
CA GLY A 108 0.84 1.96 18.14
C GLY A 108 -0.08 1.25 17.14
N ALA A 109 0.41 0.18 16.51
CA ALA A 109 -0.39 -0.66 15.63
C ALA A 109 -1.40 -1.52 16.42
N LYS A 110 -0.99 -2.10 17.55
CA LYS A 110 -1.90 -2.87 18.43
C LYS A 110 -3.12 -2.06 18.85
N ALA A 111 -2.90 -0.81 19.28
CA ALA A 111 -3.97 0.08 19.69
C ALA A 111 -5.01 0.32 18.57
N LYS A 112 -4.60 0.30 17.30
CA LYS A 112 -5.49 0.42 16.14
C LYS A 112 -6.17 -0.89 15.76
N LEU A 113 -5.47 -2.00 15.97
CA LEU A 113 -5.98 -3.35 15.72
C LEU A 113 -6.90 -3.87 16.83
N GLY A 114 -7.05 -3.13 17.93
CA GLY A 114 -7.90 -3.51 19.07
C GLY A 114 -7.28 -4.59 19.97
N LEU A 115 -5.94 -4.62 20.06
CA LEU A 115 -5.14 -5.58 20.82
C LEU A 115 -4.59 -4.99 22.12
#